data_AF-A0A963V4C1-F1
#
_entry.id   AF-A0A963V4C1-F1
#
_cell.length_a   1.000
_cell.length_b   1.000
_cell.length_c   1.000
_cell.angle_alpha   90.00
_cell.angle_beta   90.00
_cell.angle_gamma   90.00
#
_symmetry.space_group_name_H-M   'P 1'
#
loop_
_entity.id
_entity.type
_entity.pdbx_description
1 polymer ?
#
loop_
_entity_poly.entity_id
_entity_poly.type
_entity_poly.pdbx_seq_one_letter_code
_entity_poly.pdbx_strand_id
1 'polypeptide(L)' 'MTSNAHPTRNAALLPRAIGLMAMVMALVQVAETWSQRRRSRIALARLSPRLLDDIGIADAARDEECRRRAWRS' A
#
# COMPACT_ATOMS: atom_id res chain seq x y z
N MET A 1 21.96 -51.00 17.02
CA MET A 1 22.41 -49.64 16.65
C MET A 1 21.18 -48.75 16.51
N THR A 2 20.80 -48.03 17.55
CA THR A 2 19.63 -47.13 17.54
C THR A 2 20.06 -45.73 17.11
N SER A 3 19.67 -45.33 15.90
CA SER A 3 19.83 -43.95 15.41
C SER A 3 18.72 -43.09 16.00
N ASN A 4 19.00 -42.40 17.11
CA ASN A 4 18.11 -41.43 17.70
C ASN A 4 18.23 -40.10 16.92
N ALA A 5 17.48 -39.98 15.82
CA ALA A 5 17.34 -38.71 15.13
C ALA A 5 16.50 -37.76 16.00
N HIS A 6 17.17 -36.83 16.68
CA HIS A 6 16.51 -35.77 17.44
C HIS A 6 15.84 -34.81 16.44
N PRO A 7 14.49 -34.63 16.44
CA PRO A 7 13.86 -33.66 15.55
C PRO A 7 14.42 -32.28 15.87
N THR A 8 15.02 -31.68 14.85
CA THR A 8 15.81 -30.46 14.92
C THR A 8 14.95 -29.31 15.44
N ARG A 9 15.45 -28.67 16.50
CA ARG A 9 14.93 -27.41 17.11
C ARG A 9 14.62 -26.31 16.08
N ASN A 10 15.20 -26.42 14.88
CA ASN A 10 15.07 -25.51 13.74
C ASN A 10 13.72 -25.59 13.02
N ALA A 11 13.01 -26.73 13.08
CA ALA A 11 11.76 -26.93 12.34
C ALA A 11 10.62 -26.00 12.81
N ALA A 12 10.64 -25.59 14.08
CA ALA A 12 9.62 -24.71 14.67
C ALA A 12 9.80 -23.22 14.30
N LEU A 13 10.95 -22.82 13.77
CA LEU A 13 11.25 -21.43 13.39
C LEU A 13 10.74 -21.08 11.99
N LEU A 14 10.70 -22.06 11.09
CA LEU A 14 10.25 -21.91 9.70
C LEU A 14 8.81 -21.35 9.58
N PRO A 15 7.78 -21.91 10.26
CA PRO A 15 6.41 -21.38 10.16
C PRO A 15 6.28 -19.96 10.72
N ARG A 16 7.08 -19.60 11.74
CA ARG A 16 7.11 -18.24 12.28
C ARG A 16 7.75 -17.24 11.31
N ALA A 17 8.85 -17.62 10.67
CA ALA A 17 9.51 -16.80 9.66
C ALA A 17 8.61 -16.56 8.44
N ILE A 18 7.85 -17.58 8.01
CA ILE A 18 6.87 -17.46 6.92
C ILE A 18 5.77 -16.45 7.29
N GLY A 19 5.23 -16.53 8.51
CA GLY A 19 4.21 -15.60 8.99
C GLY A 19 4.70 -14.14 9.05
N LEU A 20 5.93 -13.92 9.53
CA LEU A 20 6.52 -12.59 9.58
C LEU A 20 6.75 -12.02 8.17
N MET A 21 7.23 -12.85 7.24
CA MET A 21 7.43 -12.44 5.85
C MET A 21 6.10 -12.07 5.17
N ALA A 22 5.04 -12.84 5.41
CA ALA A 22 3.70 -12.53 4.90
C ALA A 22 3.17 -11.19 5.43
N MET A 23 3.40 -10.89 6.70
CA MET A 23 3.01 -9.61 7.31
C MET A 23 3.78 -8.43 6.71
N VAL A 24 5.09 -8.58 6.48
CA VAL A 24 5.91 -7.57 5.82
C VAL A 24 5.41 -7.31 4.39
N MET A 25 5.15 -8.37 3.63
CA MET A 25 4.61 -8.25 2.27
C MET A 25 3.25 -7.53 2.24
N ALA A 26 2.35 -7.85 3.19
CA ALA A 26 1.08 -7.15 3.31
C ALA A 26 1.27 -5.64 3.60
N LEU A 27 2.24 -5.29 4.45
CA LEU A 27 2.55 -3.89 4.75
C LEU A 27 3.11 -3.15 3.53
N VAL A 28 3.98 -3.80 2.75
CA VAL A 28 4.51 -3.25 1.49
C VAL A 28 3.38 -2.98 0.50
N GLN A 29 2.45 -3.92 0.32
CA GLN A 29 1.30 -3.74 -0.58
C GLN A 29 0.41 -2.56 -0.19
N VAL A 30 0.17 -2.39 1.12
CA VAL A 30 -0.57 -1.23 1.64
C VAL A 30 0.19 0.07 1.39
N ALA A 31 1.51 0.09 1.64
CA ALA A 31 2.36 1.25 1.43
C ALA A 31 2.45 1.63 -0.06
N GLU A 32 2.54 0.65 -0.97
CA GLU A 32 2.50 0.88 -2.41
C GLU A 32 1.17 1.47 -2.86
N THR A 33 0.06 0.93 -2.35
CA THR A 33 -1.28 1.47 -2.62
C THR A 33 -1.41 2.92 -2.16
N TRP A 34 -0.92 3.23 -0.96
CA TRP A 34 -0.90 4.59 -0.44
C TRP A 34 0.01 5.52 -1.24
N SER A 35 1.20 5.06 -1.63
CA SER A 35 2.14 5.79 -2.47
C SER A 35 1.54 6.09 -3.85
N GLN A 36 0.88 5.11 -4.47
CA GLN A 36 0.24 5.27 -5.77
C GLN A 36 -0.92 6.25 -5.70
N ARG A 37 -1.81 6.11 -4.69
CA ARG A 37 -2.87 7.08 -4.44
C ARG A 37 -2.33 8.49 -4.17
N ARG A 38 -1.26 8.63 -3.37
CA ARG A 38 -0.60 9.91 -3.10
C ARG A 38 -0.01 10.53 -4.36
N ARG A 39 0.63 9.74 -5.23
CA ARG A 39 1.16 10.20 -6.52
C ARG A 39 0.03 10.67 -7.45
N SER A 40 -1.05 9.90 -7.58
CA SER A 40 -2.22 10.30 -8.37
C SER A 40 -2.83 11.60 -7.86
N ARG A 41 -2.86 11.83 -6.54
CA ARG A 41 -3.33 13.09 -5.95
C ARG A 41 -2.44 14.28 -6.24
N ILE A 42 -1.12 14.11 -6.12
CA ILE A 42 -0.17 15.18 -6.46
C ILE A 42 -0.26 15.49 -7.95
N ALA A 43 -0.43 14.47 -8.80
CA ALA A 43 -0.64 14.67 -10.23
C ALA A 43 -1.96 15.42 -10.50
N LEU A 44 -3.06 15.04 -9.85
CA LEU A 44 -4.36 15.71 -9.97
C LEU A 44 -4.33 17.15 -9.44
N ALA A 45 -3.63 17.41 -8.32
CA ALA A 45 -3.45 18.75 -7.77
C ALA A 45 -2.50 19.61 -8.61
N ARG A 46 -1.62 18.99 -9.41
CA ARG A 46 -0.71 19.67 -10.35
C ARG A 46 -1.29 19.83 -11.75
N LEU A 47 -2.44 19.23 -12.04
CA LEU A 47 -3.14 19.48 -13.30
C LEU A 47 -3.50 20.97 -13.36
N SER A 48 -3.07 21.64 -14.43
CA SER A 48 -3.40 23.05 -14.63
C SER A 48 -4.90 23.22 -14.90
N PRO A 49 -5.50 24.38 -14.60
CA PRO A 49 -6.92 24.64 -14.86
C PRO A 49 -7.35 24.35 -16.30
N ARG A 50 -6.47 24.65 -17.27
CA ARG A 50 -6.72 24.33 -18.69
C ARG A 50 -6.79 22.82 -18.96
N LEU A 51 -5.92 22.02 -18.33
CA LEU A 51 -5.98 20.57 -18.44
C LEU A 51 -7.25 20.00 -17.78
N LEU A 52 -7.74 20.61 -16.70
CA LEU A 52 -9.00 20.20 -16.06
C LEU A 52 -10.21 20.51 -16.95
N ASP A 53 -10.18 21.66 -17.62
CA ASP A 53 -11.19 22.06 -18.61
C ASP A 53 -11.22 21.11 -19.82
N ASP A 54 -10.05 20.69 -20.32
CA ASP A 54 -9.94 19.74 -21.45
C ASP A 54 -10.56 18.35 -21.17
N ILE A 55 -10.58 17.91 -19.91
CA ILE A 55 -11.25 16.66 -19.48
C ILE A 55 -12.63 16.91 -18.85
N GLY A 56 -13.15 18.15 -18.92
CA GLY A 56 -14.48 18.52 -18.44
C GLY A 56 -14.65 18.46 -16.93
N ILE A 57 -13.56 18.57 -16.17
CA ILE A 57 -13.59 18.56 -14.70
C ILE A 57 -13.58 20.01 -14.20
N ALA A 58 -14.64 20.43 -13.54
CA ALA A 58 -14.69 21.74 -12.88
C ALA A 58 -13.67 21.81 -11.73
N ASP A 59 -13.00 22.96 -11.58
CA ASP A 59 -12.04 23.22 -10.49
C ASP A 59 -12.63 22.94 -9.09
N ALA A 60 -13.92 23.26 -8.90
CA ALA A 60 -14.64 22.98 -7.65
C ALA A 60 -14.75 21.47 -7.34
N ALA A 61 -14.86 20.62 -8.37
CA ALA A 61 -14.92 19.17 -8.21
C ALA A 61 -13.55 18.58 -7.84
N ARG A 62 -12.45 19.13 -8.41
CA ARG A 62 -11.08 18.81 -7.97
C ARG A 62 -10.89 19.14 -6.49
N ASP A 63 -11.29 20.35 -6.08
CA ASP A 63 -11.08 20.82 -4.71
C ASP A 63 -11.94 20.06 -3.70
N GLU A 64 -13.12 19.60 -4.09
CA GLU A 64 -13.97 18.71 -3.29
C GLU A 64 -13.34 17.31 -3.13
N GLU A 65 -12.86 16.71 -4.23
CA GLU A 65 -12.20 15.40 -4.18
C GLU A 65 -10.90 15.43 -3.36
N CYS A 66 -10.13 16.52 -3.46
CA CYS A 66 -8.95 16.75 -2.63
C CYS A 66 -9.28 16.90 -1.13
N ARG A 67 -10.48 17.39 -0.79
CA ARG A 67 -10.93 17.63 0.60
C ARG A 67 -11.62 16.43 1.26
N ARG A 68 -12.05 15.40 0.51
CA ARG A 68 -12.77 14.24 1.08
C ARG A 68 -11.99 13.60 2.23
N ARG A 69 -12.74 13.12 3.24
CA ARG A 69 -12.22 12.71 4.57
C ARG A 69 -11.73 11.27 4.66
N ALA A 70 -11.89 10.45 3.61
CA ALA A 70 -11.47 9.03 3.53
C ALA A 70 -9.93 8.80 3.61
N TRP A 71 -9.20 9.80 4.10
CA TRP A 71 -7.75 9.94 4.05
C TRP A 71 -7.17 10.45 5.37
N ARG A 72 -8.00 10.50 6.42
CA ARG A 72 -7.57 10.57 7.82
C ARG A 72 -7.71 9.17 8.41
N SER A 73 -6.75 8.30 8.12
CA SER A 73 -6.53 7.03 8.80
C SER A 73 -5.04 6.85 8.94
#